data_AF-A0A1V5SIY7-F1
#
_entry.id   AF-A0A1V5SIY7-F1
#
_cell.length_a   1.000
_cell.length_b   1.000
_cell.length_c   1.000
_cell.angle_alpha   90.00
_cell.angle_beta   90.00
_cell.angle_gamma   90.00
#
_symmetry.space_group_name_H-M   'P 1'
#
loop_
_entity.id
_entity.type
_entity.pdbx_description
1 polymer ?
#
loop_
_entity_poly.entity_id
_entity_poly.type
_entity_poly.pdbx_seq_one_letter_code
_entity_poly.pdbx_strand_id
1 'polypeptide(L)'
;MLIIVHSLWGLTLATQTQNIYLLLLGGAGGHILLDAIPHRDLTTVGQVIIDIIIAATFSLFCLKIFSLPFVFAWSVLFSTLPDVEVAFRYYSKWKGVYFPSHLPSWHGTLNSHLGILMNLFIGLVLLMVFLIKIKKVL
;
A
#
# COMPACT_ATOMS: atom_id res chain seq x y z
N MET A 1 0.31 -1.45 8.04
CA MET A 1 -0.91 -0.71 7.58
C MET A 1 -1.68 -1.63 6.62
N LEU A 2 -2.94 -1.36 6.25
CA LEU A 2 -3.62 -2.20 5.23
C LEU A 2 -2.92 -2.06 3.86
N ILE A 3 -2.81 -3.17 3.14
CA ILE A 3 -2.20 -3.29 1.81
C ILE A 3 -2.93 -2.40 0.79
N ILE A 4 -4.26 -2.29 0.91
CA ILE A 4 -5.02 -1.38 0.04
C ILE A 4 -4.60 0.09 0.20
N VAL A 5 -4.22 0.52 1.41
CA VAL A 5 -3.77 1.91 1.65
C VAL A 5 -2.44 2.16 0.95
N HIS A 6 -1.50 1.20 1.03
CA HIS A 6 -0.26 1.25 0.28
C HIS A 6 -0.47 1.25 -1.24
N SER A 7 -1.41 0.42 -1.72
CA SER A 7 -1.76 0.37 -3.15
C SER A 7 -2.31 1.71 -3.67
N LEU A 8 -3.14 2.39 -2.87
CA LEU A 8 -3.68 3.73 -3.18
C LEU A 8 -2.58 4.79 -3.25
N TRP A 9 -1.57 4.69 -2.38
CA TRP A 9 -0.38 5.52 -2.50
C TRP A 9 0.37 5.26 -3.81
N GLY A 10 0.61 3.98 -4.14
CA GLY A 10 1.24 3.59 -5.40
C GLY A 10 0.51 4.17 -6.62
N LEU A 11 -0.82 4.08 -6.65
CA LEU A 11 -1.65 4.70 -7.70
C LEU A 11 -1.51 6.23 -7.73
N THR A 12 -1.55 6.87 -6.57
CA THR A 12 -1.43 8.33 -6.46
C THR A 12 -0.08 8.81 -6.98
N LEU A 13 1.00 8.15 -6.58
CA LEU A 13 2.35 8.46 -7.02
C LEU A 13 2.48 8.26 -8.55
N ALA A 14 1.85 7.23 -9.08
CA ALA A 14 1.86 6.94 -10.51
C ALA A 14 1.23 8.06 -11.36
N THR A 15 0.28 8.82 -10.81
CA THR A 15 -0.28 9.99 -11.50
C THR A 15 0.67 11.20 -11.57
N GLN A 16 1.82 11.16 -10.89
CA GLN A 16 2.74 12.31 -10.80
C GLN A 16 3.98 12.18 -11.67
N THR A 17 4.37 10.96 -12.05
CA THR A 17 5.62 10.71 -12.79
C THR A 17 5.49 9.48 -13.68
N GLN A 18 6.07 9.53 -14.88
CA GLN A 18 6.21 8.38 -15.77
C GLN A 18 7.58 7.70 -15.68
N ASN A 19 8.44 8.15 -14.76
CA ASN A 19 9.77 7.57 -14.57
C ASN A 19 9.68 6.34 -13.66
N ILE A 20 10.00 5.16 -14.20
CA ILE A 20 9.93 3.90 -13.46
C ILE A 20 10.74 3.92 -12.17
N TYR A 21 11.95 4.48 -12.15
CA TYR A 21 12.78 4.56 -10.93
C TYR A 21 12.14 5.42 -9.84
N LEU A 22 11.45 6.51 -10.21
CA LEU A 22 10.70 7.31 -9.26
C LEU A 22 9.44 6.59 -8.78
N LEU A 23 8.79 5.77 -9.62
CA LEU A 23 7.70 4.90 -9.20
C LEU A 23 8.17 3.85 -8.19
N LEU A 24 9.35 3.26 -8.41
CA LEU A 24 9.98 2.31 -7.49
C LEU A 24 10.28 2.97 -6.13
N LEU A 25 11.08 4.04 -6.16
CA LEU A 25 11.53 4.73 -4.96
C LEU A 25 10.38 5.37 -4.20
N GLY A 26 9.42 5.97 -4.92
CA GLY A 26 8.24 6.57 -4.32
C GLY A 26 7.26 5.53 -3.77
N GLY A 27 7.14 4.37 -4.41
CA GLY A 27 6.33 3.25 -3.90
C GLY A 27 6.89 2.69 -2.59
N ALA A 28 8.16 2.32 -2.58
CA ALA A 28 8.84 1.80 -1.39
C ALA A 28 9.00 2.86 -0.29
N GLY A 29 9.35 4.09 -0.66
CA GLY A 29 9.47 5.21 0.29
C GLY A 29 8.12 5.57 0.91
N GLY A 30 7.04 5.58 0.12
CA GLY A 30 5.71 5.82 0.63
C GLY A 30 5.18 4.72 1.53
N HIS A 31 5.56 3.47 1.27
CA HIS A 31 5.30 2.37 2.20
C HIS A 31 5.89 2.67 3.57
N ILE A 32 7.18 3.00 3.64
CA ILE A 32 7.87 3.37 4.90
C ILE A 32 7.18 4.55 5.59
N LEU A 33 6.79 5.58 4.82
CA LEU A 33 6.12 6.76 5.36
C LEU A 33 4.72 6.44 5.91
N LEU A 34 3.96 5.60 5.23
CA LEU A 34 2.63 5.19 5.67
C LEU A 34 2.69 4.27 6.88
N ASP A 35 3.69 3.40 6.94
CA ASP A 35 3.91 2.54 8.10
C ASP A 35 4.31 3.34 9.34
N ALA A 36 4.97 4.50 9.20
CA ALA A 36 5.28 5.37 10.34
C ALA A 36 4.03 5.95 11.03
N ILE A 37 2.88 6.00 10.34
CA ILE A 37 1.61 6.47 10.92
C ILE A 37 1.04 5.37 11.81
N PRO A 38 0.70 5.62 13.09
CA PRO A 38 0.16 4.58 13.95
C PRO A 38 -1.10 3.94 13.39
N HIS A 39 -1.12 2.61 13.21
CA HIS A 39 -2.20 1.92 12.52
C HIS A 39 -2.44 0.51 13.08
N ARG A 40 -3.51 -0.14 12.59
CA ARG A 40 -3.76 -1.57 12.87
C ARG A 40 -3.18 -2.42 11.75
N ASP A 41 -2.39 -3.42 12.13
CA ASP A 41 -1.85 -4.42 11.21
C ASP A 41 -2.79 -5.59 10.93
N LEU A 42 -2.53 -6.25 9.81
CA LEU A 42 -3.13 -7.52 9.45
C LEU A 42 -2.55 -8.62 10.34
N THR A 43 -3.41 -9.26 11.13
CA THR A 43 -3.00 -10.22 12.18
C THR A 43 -3.13 -11.67 11.75
N THR A 44 -3.86 -11.94 10.67
CA THR A 44 -4.10 -13.29 10.16
C THR A 44 -3.84 -13.38 8.67
N VAL A 45 -3.44 -14.56 8.22
CA VAL A 45 -3.19 -14.85 6.80
C VAL A 45 -4.45 -14.63 5.95
N GLY A 46 -5.63 -15.00 6.46
CA GLY A 46 -6.89 -14.76 5.76
C GLY A 46 -7.15 -13.28 5.52
N GLN A 47 -6.85 -12.41 6.49
CA GLN A 47 -6.94 -10.96 6.33
C GLN A 47 -5.98 -10.46 5.24
N VAL A 48 -4.74 -10.96 5.22
CA VAL A 48 -3.75 -10.61 4.19
C VAL A 48 -4.21 -11.01 2.80
N ILE A 49 -4.68 -12.23 2.61
CA ILE A 49 -5.16 -12.72 1.30
C ILE A 49 -6.33 -11.87 0.80
N ILE A 50 -7.31 -11.61 1.66
CA ILE A 50 -8.48 -10.79 1.32
C ILE A 50 -8.02 -9.38 0.91
N ASP A 51 -7.14 -8.76 1.67
CA ASP A 51 -6.69 -7.40 1.43
C ASP A 51 -5.84 -7.28 0.15
N ILE A 52 -4.98 -8.27 -0.15
CA ILE A 52 -4.25 -8.35 -1.43
C ILE A 52 -5.22 -8.43 -2.61
N ILE A 53 -6.23 -9.31 -2.53
CA ILE A 53 -7.22 -9.47 -3.61
C ILE A 53 -7.99 -8.17 -3.82
N ILE A 54 -8.41 -7.51 -2.73
CA ILE A 54 -9.11 -6.23 -2.78
C ILE A 54 -8.20 -5.16 -3.40
N ALA A 55 -6.97 -5.02 -2.92
CA ALA A 55 -6.01 -4.03 -3.41
C ALA A 55 -5.68 -4.21 -4.90
N ALA A 56 -5.45 -5.46 -5.33
CA ALA A 56 -5.17 -5.79 -6.74
C ALA A 56 -6.38 -5.52 -7.63
N THR A 57 -7.57 -5.98 -7.22
CA THR A 57 -8.81 -5.78 -7.98
C THR A 57 -9.13 -4.29 -8.12
N PHE A 58 -9.06 -3.54 -7.02
CA PHE A 58 -9.30 -2.10 -7.01
C PHE A 58 -8.29 -1.36 -7.89
N SER A 59 -7.01 -1.70 -7.79
CA SER A 59 -5.96 -1.07 -8.60
C SER A 59 -6.13 -1.32 -10.08
N LEU A 60 -6.39 -2.57 -10.48
CA LEU A 60 -6.66 -2.93 -11.88
C LEU A 60 -7.93 -2.24 -12.41
N PHE A 61 -8.97 -2.15 -11.57
CA PHE A 61 -10.20 -1.43 -11.90
C PHE A 61 -9.91 0.07 -12.14
N CYS A 62 -9.16 0.74 -11.26
CA CYS A 62 -8.76 2.13 -11.45
C CYS A 62 -7.91 2.31 -12.71
N LEU A 63 -6.93 1.44 -12.95
CA LEU A 63 -6.11 1.51 -14.16
C LEU A 63 -6.98 1.43 -15.42
N LYS A 64 -8.00 0.56 -15.42
CA LYS A 64 -8.92 0.40 -16.53
C LYS A 64 -9.86 1.59 -16.70
N ILE A 65 -10.54 2.02 -15.64
CA ILE A 65 -11.53 3.11 -15.67
C ILE A 65 -10.90 4.43 -16.08
N PHE A 66 -9.70 4.73 -15.57
CA PHE A 66 -8.99 5.97 -15.87
C PHE A 66 -8.00 5.83 -17.03
N SER A 67 -8.04 4.72 -17.78
CA SER A 67 -7.16 4.46 -18.95
C SER A 67 -5.68 4.72 -18.67
N LEU A 68 -5.22 4.36 -17.48
CA LEU A 68 -3.85 4.60 -17.03
C LEU A 68 -2.86 3.63 -17.69
N PRO A 69 -1.64 4.07 -18.00
CA PRO A 69 -0.57 3.20 -18.50
C PRO A 69 -0.33 2.00 -17.59
N PHE A 70 -0.21 0.80 -18.16
CA PHE A 70 0.01 -0.43 -17.38
C PHE A 70 1.32 -0.40 -16.57
N VAL A 71 2.31 0.40 -16.99
CA VAL A 71 3.56 0.60 -16.22
C VAL A 71 3.29 1.12 -14.80
N PHE A 72 2.14 1.72 -14.53
CA PHE A 72 1.73 2.19 -13.20
C PHE A 72 1.39 1.04 -12.24
N ALA A 73 1.11 -0.16 -12.76
CA ALA A 73 0.98 -1.37 -11.94
C ALA A 73 2.26 -1.67 -11.16
N TRP A 74 3.44 -1.28 -11.68
CA TRP A 74 4.70 -1.41 -10.93
C TRP A 74 4.67 -0.59 -9.65
N SER A 75 4.22 0.67 -9.69
CA SER A 75 4.12 1.51 -8.48
C SER A 75 3.25 0.86 -7.38
N VAL A 76 2.13 0.24 -7.79
CA VAL A 76 1.25 -0.51 -6.90
C VAL A 76 1.93 -1.76 -6.33
N LEU A 77 2.64 -2.51 -7.18
CA LEU A 77 3.40 -3.68 -6.74
C LEU A 77 4.49 -3.29 -5.74
N PHE A 78 5.29 -2.27 -6.02
CA PHE A 78 6.40 -1.88 -5.15
C PHE A 78 5.98 -1.21 -3.84
N SER A 79 4.81 -0.57 -3.82
CA SER A 79 4.23 -0.04 -2.57
C SER A 79 3.66 -1.15 -1.68
N THR A 80 3.27 -2.30 -2.24
CA THR A 80 2.70 -3.44 -1.50
C THR A 80 3.67 -4.59 -1.29
N LEU A 81 4.80 -4.62 -2.01
CA LEU A 81 5.81 -5.68 -1.96
C LEU A 81 6.36 -5.92 -0.54
N PRO A 82 6.62 -4.89 0.28
CA PRO A 82 7.02 -5.14 1.66
C PRO A 82 5.97 -5.92 2.45
N ASP A 83 4.67 -5.65 2.27
CA ASP A 83 3.60 -6.39 2.97
C ASP A 83 3.56 -7.88 2.59
N VAL A 84 3.98 -8.22 1.37
CA VAL A 84 4.06 -9.62 0.92
C VAL A 84 5.16 -10.37 1.68
N GLU A 85 6.22 -9.69 2.14
CA GLU A 85 7.23 -10.30 3.04
C GLU A 85 6.59 -10.84 4.31
N VAL A 86 5.65 -10.11 4.90
CA VAL A 86 4.91 -10.54 6.09
C VAL A 86 4.20 -11.87 5.82
N ALA A 87 3.59 -12.02 4.64
CA ALA A 87 2.97 -13.28 4.24
C ALA A 87 4.01 -14.42 4.11
N PHE A 88 5.17 -14.16 3.50
CA PHE A 88 6.26 -15.14 3.40
C PHE A 88 6.80 -15.57 4.76
N ARG A 89 6.82 -14.68 5.76
CA ARG A 89 7.20 -15.01 7.15
C ARG A 89 6.23 -16.01 7.78
N TYR A 90 4.93 -15.91 7.49
CA TYR A 90 3.93 -16.85 7.99
C TYR A 90 4.03 -18.24 7.32
N TYR A 91 4.45 -18.30 6.06
CA TYR A 91 4.46 -19.56 5.28
C TYR A 91 5.83 -20.26 5.16
N SER A 92 6.94 -19.55 5.35
CA SER A 92 8.28 -20.12 5.22
C SER A 92 8.88 -20.45 6.59
N LYS A 93 9.83 -21.41 6.62
CA LYS A 93 10.69 -21.64 7.80
C LYS A 93 11.64 -20.47 8.10
N TRP A 94 11.63 -19.42 7.26
CA TRP A 94 12.54 -18.30 7.34
C TRP A 94 11.94 -17.22 8.25
N LYS A 95 12.66 -16.91 9.33
CA LYS A 95 12.23 -15.96 10.37
C LYS A 95 12.89 -14.57 10.26
N GLY A 96 13.64 -14.31 9.19
CA GLY A 96 14.28 -13.01 8.96
C GLY A 96 13.27 -11.89 8.72
N VAL A 97 13.57 -10.70 9.22
CA VAL A 97 12.86 -9.45 8.88
C VAL A 97 13.75 -8.70 7.88
N TYR A 98 13.26 -8.47 6.68
CA TYR A 98 14.00 -7.84 5.58
C TYR A 98 13.60 -6.37 5.38
N PHE A 99 12.35 -6.01 5.62
CA PHE A 99 11.90 -4.61 5.64
C PHE A 99 11.92 -4.02 7.06
N PRO A 100 12.76 -2.98 7.31
CA PRO A 100 12.87 -2.36 8.63
C PRO A 100 11.55 -1.77 9.16
N SER A 101 10.62 -1.40 8.28
CA SER A 101 9.32 -0.83 8.67
C SER A 101 8.47 -1.81 9.47
N HIS A 102 8.63 -3.13 9.31
CA HIS A 102 7.86 -4.14 10.05
C HIS A 102 8.49 -4.54 11.39
N LEU A 103 9.49 -3.80 11.85
CA LEU A 103 9.96 -3.92 13.22
C LEU A 103 8.91 -3.31 14.18
N PRO A 104 8.43 -4.05 15.19
CA PRO A 104 7.43 -3.54 16.14
C PRO A 104 7.83 -2.25 16.87
N SER A 105 9.13 -1.91 16.88
CA SER A 105 9.68 -0.70 17.48
C SER A 105 9.70 0.51 16.54
N TRP A 106 9.38 0.34 15.25
CA TRP A 106 9.44 1.40 14.24
C TRP A 106 8.13 2.16 14.05
N HIS A 107 6.98 1.57 14.39
CA HIS A 107 5.69 2.24 14.29
C HIS A 107 4.76 1.91 15.46
N GLY A 108 3.95 2.90 15.87
CA GLY A 108 2.95 2.72 16.92
C GLY A 108 1.85 1.78 16.46
N THR A 109 1.66 0.63 17.11
CA THR A 109 0.56 -0.28 16.80
C THR A 109 -0.70 0.10 17.58
N LEU A 110 -1.83 0.26 16.88
CA LEU A 110 -3.13 0.54 17.47
C LEU A 110 -3.99 -0.73 17.43
N ASN A 111 -4.02 -1.47 18.54
CA ASN A 111 -4.78 -2.74 18.65
C ASN A 111 -6.30 -2.55 18.82
N SER A 112 -6.81 -1.33 18.72
CA SER A 112 -8.21 -0.98 18.99
C SER A 112 -8.97 -0.54 17.73
N HIS A 113 -10.28 -0.27 17.87
CA HIS A 113 -11.12 0.31 16.82
C HIS A 113 -10.52 1.59 16.21
N LEU A 114 -9.69 2.32 16.96
CA LEU A 114 -8.99 3.51 16.48
C LEU A 114 -8.02 3.21 15.34
N GLY A 115 -7.34 2.06 15.36
CA GLY A 115 -6.43 1.67 14.27
C GLY A 115 -7.17 1.36 12.96
N ILE A 116 -8.39 0.81 13.05
CA ILE A 116 -9.27 0.62 11.88
C ILE A 116 -9.72 1.97 11.33
N LEU A 117 -10.15 2.89 12.21
CA LEU A 117 -10.55 4.23 11.80
C LEU A 117 -9.40 4.99 11.15
N MET A 118 -8.17 4.83 11.65
CA MET A 118 -6.98 5.42 11.03
C MET A 118 -6.74 4.86 9.63
N ASN A 119 -6.76 3.53 9.46
CA ASN A 119 -6.62 2.90 8.13
C ASN A 119 -7.65 3.42 7.14
N LEU A 120 -8.91 3.52 7.57
CA LEU A 120 -10.01 4.06 6.75
C LEU A 120 -9.80 5.53 6.42
N PHE A 121 -9.44 6.35 7.41
CA PHE A 121 -9.20 7.77 7.24
C PHE A 121 -8.08 8.04 6.23
N ILE A 122 -6.91 7.40 6.42
CA ILE A 122 -5.77 7.55 5.50
C ILE A 122 -6.12 7.02 4.11
N GLY A 123 -6.80 5.88 4.02
CA GLY A 123 -7.28 5.33 2.75
C GLY A 123 -8.22 6.29 2.01
N LEU A 124 -9.18 6.90 2.71
CA LEU A 124 -10.09 7.89 2.12
C LEU A 124 -9.35 9.14 1.66
N VAL A 125 -8.42 9.66 2.46
CA VAL A 125 -7.59 10.82 2.09
C VAL A 125 -6.80 10.51 0.82
N LEU A 126 -6.13 9.37 0.75
CA LEU A 126 -5.37 8.96 -0.44
C LEU A 126 -6.27 8.76 -1.66
N LEU A 127 -7.44 8.16 -1.49
CA LEU A 127 -8.42 8.04 -2.57
C LEU A 127 -8.87 9.41 -3.08
N MET A 128 -9.18 10.36 -2.21
CA MET A 128 -9.54 11.72 -2.61
C MET A 128 -8.39 12.41 -3.35
N VAL A 129 -7.16 12.29 -2.85
CA VAL A 129 -5.97 12.85 -3.51
C VAL A 129 -5.78 12.23 -4.89
N PHE A 130 -5.90 10.90 -5.01
CA PHE A 130 -5.84 10.20 -6.30
C PHE A 130 -6.89 10.75 -7.27
N LEU A 131 -8.15 10.84 -6.86
CA LEU A 131 -9.25 11.34 -7.69
C LEU A 131 -9.07 12.81 -8.13
N ILE A 132 -8.51 13.65 -7.26
CA ILE A 132 -8.19 15.04 -7.59
C ILE A 132 -7.02 15.11 -8.59
N LYS A 133 -6.00 14.29 -8.40
CA LYS A 133 -4.78 14.30 -9.23
C LYS A 133 -5.04 13.69 -10.60
N ILE A 134 -5.74 12.56 -10.67
CA ILE A 134 -6.05 11.89 -11.94
C ILE A 134 -6.87 12.78 -12.87
N LYS A 135 -7.79 13.58 -12.31
CA LYS A 135 -8.58 14.57 -13.07
C LYS A 135 -7.73 15.67 -13.71
N LYS A 136 -6.51 15.92 -13.23
CA LYS A 136 -5.58 16.89 -13.84
C LYS A 136 -4.71 16.27 -14.93
N VAL A 137 -4.63 14.94 -14.97
CA VAL A 137 -3.79 14.17 -15.90
C VAL A 137 -4.60 13.71 -17.12
N LEU A 138 -5.88 13.43 -16.92
CA LEU A 138 -6.89 13.22 -17.98
C LEU A 138 -7.31 14.55 -18.60
#